data_AF-A0A2E2C2N4-F1
#
_entry.id   AF-A0A2E2C2N4-F1
#
_cell.length_a   1.000
_cell.length_b   1.000
_cell.length_c   1.000
_cell.angle_alpha   90.00
_cell.angle_beta   90.00
_cell.angle_gamma   90.00
#
_symmetry.space_group_name_H-M   'P 1'
#
loop_
_entity.id
_entity.type
_entity.pdbx_description
1 polymer ?
#
loop_
_entity_poly.entity_id
_entity_poly.type
_entity_poly.pdbx_seq_one_letter_code
_entity_poly.pdbx_strand_id
1 'polypeptide(L)'
;MEGETLDFKFFKGTSLMIRSRLMKGTVSILALMLLLTGDPLLQAGVTKDAASKYLKDVQKGNPDFKSVGKITFGPGGLLVVADPAKATITVIDTHDVGPMKKLEQKVPKVDVAVASSLGVEPSQIDIADMAVNSQSGNVYLSVNRKTDGQPAILMIDAKGKVKNFDLAEVDYIQVALPGGKESKIRNITGVALASDRLLAAAQSNEEFANKIYSIPLPLTHGTSADIYSAETYHVAHRKWETKAPIQSFVPYSSKGKNYIVGAFTCTPIAKFPLDELQSGSKVKGTSVVELGTGNRPLDMLTYESDGKEWLLTNTFRVHWKKNMYGPSKWWGVRVNMDYLDAEDINEEAARRDVKQKTGPDGIEIVDQLSGAVHIDKLQKKEIVVLRDNDGHRDLEITELP
;
A
#
# COMPACT_ATOMS: atom_id res chain seq x y z
N MET A 1 -33.96 -54.49 19.89
CA MET A 1 -35.03 -55.46 19.61
C MET A 1 -35.81 -55.57 20.91
N GLU A 2 -37.06 -55.14 21.06
CA GLU A 2 -38.10 -54.77 20.10
C GLU A 2 -38.91 -53.58 20.66
N GLY A 3 -39.41 -52.76 19.73
CA GLY A 3 -40.13 -51.53 20.00
C GLY A 3 -41.65 -51.71 19.94
N GLU A 4 -42.30 -50.72 20.55
CA GLU A 4 -43.65 -50.68 21.08
C GLU A 4 -44.81 -50.56 20.07
N THR A 5 -45.97 -50.80 20.66
CA THR A 5 -47.35 -50.82 20.21
C THR A 5 -48.06 -49.45 20.11
N LEU A 6 -49.07 -49.43 19.23
CA LEU A 6 -50.43 -48.85 19.34
C LEU A 6 -50.68 -47.33 19.11
N ASP A 7 -51.19 -47.02 17.90
CA ASP A 7 -52.59 -46.74 17.50
C ASP A 7 -53.51 -45.70 18.20
N PHE A 8 -54.38 -45.13 17.34
CA PHE A 8 -55.73 -44.54 17.50
C PHE A 8 -56.02 -43.00 17.57
N LYS A 9 -56.54 -42.49 16.43
CA LYS A 9 -57.71 -41.59 16.14
C LYS A 9 -57.92 -40.21 16.83
N PHE A 10 -58.32 -39.17 16.06
CA PHE A 10 -59.73 -38.80 15.68
C PHE A 10 -59.85 -37.47 14.87
N PHE A 11 -60.72 -37.50 13.82
CA PHE A 11 -61.54 -36.46 13.08
C PHE A 11 -61.45 -34.94 13.41
N LYS A 12 -61.69 -33.95 12.50
CA LYS A 12 -62.93 -33.65 11.73
C LYS A 12 -62.82 -32.30 10.96
N GLY A 13 -63.49 -32.21 9.79
CA GLY A 13 -64.04 -30.97 9.17
C GLY A 13 -63.08 -30.10 8.34
N THR A 14 -63.42 -29.48 7.22
CA THR A 14 -64.66 -29.34 6.43
C THR A 14 -64.24 -28.78 5.06
N SER A 15 -64.83 -29.25 3.96
CA SER A 15 -64.66 -28.65 2.62
C SER A 15 -66.04 -28.20 2.12
N LEU A 16 -66.17 -26.93 1.72
CA LEU A 16 -67.03 -26.57 0.59
C LEU A 16 -66.68 -25.18 0.03
N MET A 17 -66.34 -25.18 -1.26
CA MET A 17 -66.19 -24.02 -2.14
C MET A 17 -67.49 -23.22 -2.27
N ILE A 18 -67.40 -21.95 -2.71
CA ILE A 18 -68.08 -21.44 -3.93
C ILE A 18 -67.77 -19.94 -4.18
N ARG A 19 -67.31 -19.67 -5.42
CA ARG A 19 -67.42 -18.42 -6.24
C ARG A 19 -66.72 -17.16 -5.74
N SER A 20 -66.11 -16.30 -6.56
CA SER A 20 -66.00 -16.19 -8.03
C SER A 20 -65.11 -14.98 -8.34
N ARG A 21 -64.48 -15.00 -9.52
CA ARG A 21 -63.94 -13.86 -10.29
C ARG A 21 -62.87 -13.01 -9.59
N LEU A 22 -61.68 -12.91 -10.20
CA LEU A 22 -61.32 -11.72 -10.97
C LEU A 22 -59.92 -11.89 -11.60
N MET A 23 -59.86 -11.48 -12.87
CA MET A 23 -58.79 -10.76 -13.56
C MET A 23 -57.34 -11.27 -13.49
N LYS A 24 -56.88 -11.64 -14.68
CA LYS A 24 -55.49 -11.67 -15.11
C LYS A 24 -54.79 -10.36 -14.75
N GLY A 25 -53.77 -10.46 -13.92
CA GLY A 25 -52.81 -9.40 -13.65
C GLY A 25 -51.50 -10.06 -13.23
N THR A 26 -50.65 -10.37 -14.21
CA THR A 26 -49.28 -10.82 -14.00
C THR A 26 -48.48 -9.67 -13.39
N VAL A 27 -48.22 -9.73 -12.09
CA VAL A 27 -47.14 -8.99 -11.45
C VAL A 27 -46.11 -10.03 -11.03
N SER A 28 -45.05 -10.16 -11.84
CA SER A 28 -43.85 -10.88 -11.44
C SER A 28 -43.22 -10.13 -10.26
N ILE A 29 -43.31 -10.69 -9.07
CA ILE A 29 -42.51 -10.26 -7.92
C ILE A 29 -41.09 -10.76 -8.19
N LEU A 30 -40.27 -9.91 -8.81
CA LEU A 30 -38.83 -10.10 -8.84
C LEU A 30 -38.32 -9.67 -7.46
N ALA A 31 -38.11 -10.65 -6.58
CA ALA A 31 -37.42 -10.46 -5.32
C ALA A 31 -35.96 -10.10 -5.62
N LEU A 32 -35.65 -8.81 -5.61
CA LEU A 32 -34.28 -8.30 -5.69
C LEU A 32 -33.63 -8.49 -4.31
N MET A 33 -33.04 -9.67 -4.07
CA MET A 33 -32.02 -9.83 -3.04
C MET A 33 -30.82 -8.97 -3.46
N LEU A 34 -30.67 -7.79 -2.83
CA LEU A 34 -29.38 -7.11 -2.79
C LEU A 34 -28.43 -7.96 -1.96
N LEU A 35 -27.67 -8.83 -2.62
CA LEU A 35 -26.38 -9.28 -2.13
C LEU A 35 -25.46 -8.06 -2.14
N LEU A 36 -25.16 -7.52 -0.95
CA LEU A 36 -24.03 -6.62 -0.74
C LEU A 36 -22.73 -7.41 -0.95
N THR A 37 -22.39 -7.66 -2.21
CA THR A 37 -21.03 -8.03 -2.59
C THR A 37 -20.17 -6.80 -2.38
N GLY A 38 -19.16 -6.90 -1.52
CA GLY A 38 -18.19 -5.82 -1.27
C GLY A 38 -17.68 -5.25 -2.60
N ASP A 39 -17.63 -3.92 -2.67
CA ASP A 39 -17.22 -3.20 -3.86
C ASP A 39 -15.81 -3.63 -4.28
N PRO A 40 -15.63 -4.32 -5.42
CA PRO A 40 -14.31 -4.45 -5.99
C PRO A 40 -13.91 -3.06 -6.48
N LEU A 41 -12.75 -2.57 -6.04
CA LEU A 41 -12.06 -1.41 -6.60
C LEU A 41 -11.98 -1.54 -8.14
N LEU A 42 -12.99 -1.02 -8.81
CA LEU A 42 -13.06 -0.83 -10.25
C LEU A 42 -12.27 0.44 -10.54
N GLN A 43 -10.99 0.26 -10.91
CA GLN A 43 -10.22 1.27 -11.63
C GLN A 43 -10.82 1.45 -13.03
N ALA A 44 -11.98 2.11 -13.11
CA ALA A 44 -12.44 2.74 -14.33
C ALA A 44 -11.55 3.97 -14.57
N GLY A 45 -11.02 4.12 -15.79
CA GLY A 45 -10.19 5.25 -16.20
C GLY A 45 -10.83 6.56 -15.74
N VAL A 46 -10.12 7.25 -14.87
CA VAL A 46 -10.66 8.35 -14.10
C VAL A 46 -10.46 9.63 -14.92
N THR A 47 -11.56 10.25 -15.37
CA THR A 47 -11.55 11.50 -16.14
C THR A 47 -10.99 12.68 -15.32
N LYS A 48 -10.54 13.75 -15.99
CA LYS A 48 -10.05 15.01 -15.42
C LYS A 48 -10.91 15.57 -14.27
N ASP A 49 -12.23 15.33 -14.29
CA ASP A 49 -13.16 15.72 -13.23
C ASP A 49 -12.87 15.07 -11.87
N ALA A 50 -12.20 13.91 -11.82
CA ALA A 50 -11.94 13.28 -10.54
C ALA A 50 -10.74 13.87 -9.81
N ALA A 51 -9.76 14.46 -10.49
CA ALA A 51 -8.67 15.17 -9.81
C ALA A 51 -9.22 16.28 -8.91
N SER A 52 -10.33 16.92 -9.32
CA SER A 52 -11.04 17.94 -8.53
C SER A 52 -11.67 17.41 -7.23
N LYS A 53 -11.93 16.09 -7.13
CA LYS A 53 -12.33 15.44 -5.87
C LYS A 53 -11.17 15.39 -4.87
N TYR A 54 -9.94 15.24 -5.37
CA TYR A 54 -8.74 15.08 -4.56
C TYR A 54 -8.04 16.40 -4.29
N LEU A 55 -8.09 17.35 -5.22
CA LEU A 55 -7.30 18.57 -5.20
C LEU A 55 -8.21 19.80 -5.35
N LYS A 56 -7.94 20.82 -4.55
CA LYS A 56 -8.60 22.11 -4.58
C LYS A 56 -7.54 23.22 -4.70
N ASP A 57 -7.83 24.24 -5.51
CA ASP A 57 -6.95 25.40 -5.71
C ASP A 57 -5.54 24.98 -6.15
N VAL A 58 -5.49 24.17 -7.21
CA VAL A 58 -4.26 23.60 -7.78
C VAL A 58 -3.30 24.69 -8.22
N GLN A 59 -2.03 24.54 -7.84
CA GLN A 59 -0.95 25.41 -8.27
C GLN A 59 -0.37 24.92 -9.59
N LYS A 60 0.22 25.83 -10.37
CA LYS A 60 0.93 25.50 -11.60
C LYS A 60 2.37 26.00 -11.54
N GLY A 61 3.32 25.15 -11.92
CA GLY A 61 4.74 25.49 -11.98
C GLY A 61 5.62 24.37 -11.41
N ASN A 62 6.80 24.74 -10.94
CA ASN A 62 7.76 23.81 -10.36
C ASN A 62 7.55 23.67 -8.83
N PRO A 63 7.33 22.46 -8.28
CA PRO A 63 7.18 22.25 -6.83
C PRO A 63 8.43 22.57 -5.97
N ASP A 64 9.57 22.84 -6.62
CA ASP A 64 10.88 23.14 -6.03
C ASP A 64 11.30 22.09 -5.00
N PHE A 65 11.36 20.83 -5.45
CA PHE A 65 11.84 19.71 -4.65
C PHE A 65 13.30 19.91 -4.23
N LYS A 66 13.59 19.64 -2.96
CA LYS A 66 14.96 19.60 -2.41
C LYS A 66 15.50 18.18 -2.31
N SER A 67 14.60 17.21 -2.28
CA SER A 67 14.89 15.79 -2.38
C SER A 67 13.64 15.05 -2.86
N VAL A 68 13.78 13.82 -3.31
CA VAL A 68 12.65 12.92 -3.56
C VAL A 68 12.82 11.63 -2.78
N GLY A 69 11.76 11.19 -2.10
CA GLY A 69 11.70 9.95 -1.34
C GLY A 69 10.60 9.05 -1.89
N LYS A 70 9.77 8.53 -0.99
CA LYS A 70 8.65 7.65 -1.34
C LYS A 70 7.68 8.27 -2.34
N ILE A 71 7.23 7.48 -3.31
CA ILE A 71 6.25 7.86 -4.31
C ILE A 71 5.12 6.82 -4.41
N THR A 72 3.93 7.25 -4.81
CA THR A 72 2.83 6.34 -5.14
C THR A 72 1.84 7.01 -6.08
N PHE A 73 1.06 6.23 -6.81
CA PHE A 73 -0.06 6.74 -7.59
C PHE A 73 -1.38 6.62 -6.84
N GLY A 74 -2.12 7.72 -6.81
CA GLY A 74 -3.53 7.73 -6.46
C GLY A 74 -4.44 7.67 -7.70
N PRO A 75 -5.76 7.76 -7.49
CA PRO A 75 -6.74 7.82 -8.58
C PRO A 75 -6.48 9.00 -9.53
N GLY A 76 -6.87 8.87 -10.80
CA GLY A 76 -6.70 9.97 -11.77
C GLY A 76 -5.28 10.16 -12.32
N GLY A 77 -4.31 9.31 -11.98
CA GLY A 77 -2.91 9.53 -12.37
C GLY A 77 -2.21 10.57 -11.49
N LEU A 78 -2.75 10.81 -10.28
CA LEU A 78 -2.14 11.69 -9.30
C LEU A 78 -0.91 11.03 -8.68
N LEU A 79 0.27 11.58 -8.95
CA LEU A 79 1.53 11.12 -8.38
C LEU A 79 1.77 11.83 -7.04
N VAL A 80 1.82 11.06 -5.96
CA VAL A 80 2.21 11.55 -4.64
C VAL A 80 3.72 11.40 -4.49
N VAL A 81 4.40 12.47 -4.07
CA VAL A 81 5.85 12.53 -3.94
C VAL A 81 6.23 13.09 -2.58
N ALA A 82 6.98 12.33 -1.79
CA ALA A 82 7.57 12.81 -0.55
C ALA A 82 8.86 13.58 -0.81
N ASP A 83 9.04 14.72 -0.14
CA ASP A 83 10.30 15.45 -0.06
C ASP A 83 10.77 15.49 1.40
N PRO A 84 11.60 14.52 1.82
CA PRO A 84 12.15 14.49 3.18
C PRO A 84 12.94 15.73 3.57
N ALA A 85 13.74 16.31 2.67
CA ALA A 85 14.57 17.48 2.95
C ALA A 85 13.74 18.74 3.18
N LYS A 86 12.61 18.88 2.49
CA LYS A 86 11.65 19.98 2.66
C LYS A 86 10.57 19.68 3.72
N ALA A 87 10.47 18.44 4.17
CA ALA A 87 9.37 17.92 5.01
C ALA A 87 7.98 18.22 4.40
N THR A 88 7.81 17.91 3.11
CA THR A 88 6.55 18.11 2.40
C THR A 88 6.11 16.87 1.65
N ILE A 89 4.83 16.82 1.32
CA ILE A 89 4.29 15.91 0.31
C ILE A 89 3.70 16.76 -0.80
N THR A 90 4.06 16.41 -2.04
CA THR A 90 3.52 17.04 -3.23
C THR A 90 2.67 16.03 -3.98
N VAL A 91 1.44 16.38 -4.32
CA VAL A 91 0.57 15.61 -5.21
C VAL A 91 0.54 16.31 -6.55
N ILE A 92 1.00 15.63 -7.60
CA ILE A 92 1.13 16.15 -8.96
C ILE A 92 0.05 15.48 -9.82
N ASP A 93 -0.73 16.27 -10.54
CA ASP A 93 -1.53 15.76 -11.65
C ASP A 93 -0.60 15.54 -12.85
N THR A 94 -0.30 14.28 -13.14
CA THR A 94 0.66 13.92 -14.18
C THR A 94 0.07 14.04 -15.58
N HIS A 95 -1.26 14.15 -15.70
CA HIS A 95 -2.01 14.01 -16.95
C HIS A 95 -1.76 12.68 -17.68
N ASP A 96 -1.10 11.71 -17.03
CA ASP A 96 -0.86 10.37 -17.57
C ASP A 96 -2.07 9.48 -17.30
N VAL A 97 -3.08 9.58 -18.16
CA VAL A 97 -4.37 8.90 -18.00
C VAL A 97 -4.53 7.68 -18.92
N GLY A 98 -3.42 7.22 -19.51
CA GLY A 98 -3.37 6.05 -20.38
C GLY A 98 -3.58 6.32 -21.88
N PRO A 99 -3.94 5.30 -22.67
CA PRO A 99 -4.40 3.97 -22.25
C PRO A 99 -3.30 3.09 -21.66
N MET A 100 -3.69 2.09 -20.86
CA MET A 100 -2.79 1.14 -20.22
C MET A 100 -1.99 0.34 -21.25
N LYS A 101 -0.66 0.41 -21.14
CA LYS A 101 0.30 -0.37 -21.92
C LYS A 101 1.32 -0.99 -20.98
N LYS A 102 1.33 -2.31 -20.92
CA LYS A 102 2.31 -3.07 -20.14
C LYS A 102 3.69 -2.92 -20.76
N LEU A 103 4.71 -3.06 -19.92
CA LEU A 103 6.07 -3.23 -20.37
C LEU A 103 6.15 -4.44 -21.34
N GLU A 104 6.65 -4.21 -22.55
CA GLU A 104 6.68 -5.20 -23.62
C GLU A 104 7.66 -6.35 -23.32
N GLN A 105 8.72 -6.05 -22.57
CA GLN A 105 9.76 -7.00 -22.20
C GLN A 105 10.54 -6.49 -20.98
N LYS A 106 11.24 -7.40 -20.30
CA LYS A 106 12.20 -7.05 -19.26
C LYS A 106 13.19 -5.97 -19.75
N VAL A 107 13.45 -4.97 -18.91
CA VAL A 107 14.46 -3.93 -19.13
C VAL A 107 15.67 -4.25 -18.26
N PRO A 108 16.72 -4.88 -18.82
CA PRO A 108 17.93 -5.19 -18.05
C PRO A 108 18.72 -3.91 -17.77
N LYS A 109 19.38 -3.85 -16.62
CA LYS A 109 20.28 -2.74 -16.23
C LYS A 109 19.63 -1.35 -16.37
N VAL A 110 18.38 -1.24 -15.94
CA VAL A 110 17.61 0.01 -15.99
C VAL A 110 18.27 1.13 -15.20
N ASP A 111 19.03 0.81 -14.15
CA ASP A 111 19.87 1.75 -13.39
C ASP A 111 20.90 2.46 -14.28
N VAL A 112 21.46 1.78 -15.29
CA VAL A 112 22.40 2.37 -16.24
C VAL A 112 21.69 3.37 -17.16
N ALA A 113 20.50 3.03 -17.64
CA ALA A 113 19.70 3.93 -18.47
C ALA A 113 19.23 5.17 -17.68
N VAL A 114 18.83 4.98 -16.41
CA VAL A 114 18.51 6.04 -15.46
C VAL A 114 19.69 6.98 -15.25
N ALA A 115 20.86 6.45 -14.90
CA ALA A 115 22.06 7.25 -14.67
C ALA A 115 22.49 8.02 -15.93
N SER A 116 22.44 7.36 -17.09
CA SER A 116 22.76 7.98 -18.39
C SER A 116 21.82 9.15 -18.70
N SER A 117 20.51 9.01 -18.41
CA SER A 117 19.53 10.09 -18.61
C SER A 117 19.78 11.32 -17.74
N LEU A 118 20.49 11.13 -16.63
CA LEU A 118 20.88 12.17 -15.67
C LEU A 118 22.33 12.65 -15.87
N GLY A 119 23.06 12.10 -16.86
CA GLY A 119 24.44 12.48 -17.16
C GLY A 119 25.44 12.08 -16.06
N VAL A 120 25.19 10.98 -15.34
CA VAL A 120 26.03 10.48 -14.24
C VAL A 120 26.25 8.96 -14.35
N GLU A 121 27.14 8.43 -13.53
CA GLU A 121 27.39 6.98 -13.43
C GLU A 121 26.35 6.26 -12.53
N PRO A 122 26.09 4.95 -12.74
CA PRO A 122 25.14 4.18 -11.92
C PRO A 122 25.43 4.21 -10.41
N SER A 123 26.71 4.28 -10.02
CA SER A 123 27.11 4.38 -8.61
C SER A 123 26.75 5.73 -7.97
N GLN A 124 26.50 6.76 -8.79
CA GLN A 124 26.23 8.14 -8.39
C GLN A 124 24.74 8.47 -8.31
N ILE A 125 23.85 7.51 -8.55
CA ILE A 125 22.40 7.67 -8.33
C ILE A 125 21.95 6.89 -7.10
N ASP A 126 20.88 7.37 -6.47
CA ASP A 126 20.08 6.67 -5.47
C ASP A 126 18.64 6.58 -5.97
N ILE A 127 18.18 5.39 -6.34
CA ILE A 127 16.77 5.16 -6.67
C ILE A 127 16.06 4.96 -5.32
N ALA A 128 15.35 5.99 -4.88
CA ALA A 128 14.72 6.02 -3.57
C ALA A 128 13.44 5.17 -3.51
N ASP A 129 12.70 5.10 -4.62
CA ASP A 129 11.42 4.42 -4.70
C ASP A 129 10.92 4.26 -6.15
N MET A 130 9.89 3.44 -6.34
CA MET A 130 9.22 3.17 -7.61
C MET A 130 7.70 3.16 -7.43
N ALA A 131 6.97 3.74 -8.37
CA ALA A 131 5.52 3.63 -8.45
C ALA A 131 5.06 3.39 -9.90
N VAL A 132 3.94 2.70 -10.07
CA VAL A 132 3.36 2.34 -11.37
C VAL A 132 2.03 3.06 -11.53
N ASN A 133 1.90 3.78 -12.63
CA ASN A 133 0.61 4.34 -12.99
C ASN A 133 -0.26 3.26 -13.63
N SER A 134 -1.16 2.65 -12.86
CA SER A 134 -2.07 1.60 -13.35
C SER A 134 -2.95 2.02 -14.54
N GLN A 135 -3.16 3.32 -14.79
CA GLN A 135 -3.96 3.80 -15.93
C GLN A 135 -3.19 3.72 -17.26
N SER A 136 -1.89 3.98 -17.23
CA SER A 136 -1.03 4.02 -18.42
C SER A 136 -0.06 2.85 -18.53
N GLY A 137 0.23 2.19 -17.43
CA GLY A 137 1.27 1.17 -17.30
C GLY A 137 2.69 1.73 -17.23
N ASN A 138 2.86 3.06 -17.26
CA ASN A 138 4.18 3.69 -17.12
C ASN A 138 4.70 3.53 -15.69
N VAL A 139 6.02 3.37 -15.58
CA VAL A 139 6.71 3.23 -14.29
C VAL A 139 7.44 4.53 -13.99
N TYR A 140 7.29 5.02 -12.77
CA TYR A 140 7.94 6.23 -12.27
C TYR A 140 8.97 5.86 -11.21
N LEU A 141 10.12 6.50 -11.26
CA LEU A 141 11.22 6.35 -10.31
C LEU A 141 11.53 7.70 -9.68
N SER A 142 11.61 7.75 -8.34
CA SER A 142 12.19 8.87 -7.61
C SER A 142 13.69 8.62 -7.46
N VAL A 143 14.51 9.53 -7.98
CA VAL A 143 15.97 9.37 -8.04
C VAL A 143 16.67 10.60 -7.48
N ASN A 144 17.62 10.42 -6.58
CA ASN A 144 18.52 11.50 -6.15
C ASN A 144 19.92 11.27 -6.72
N ARG A 145 20.54 12.32 -7.26
CA ARG A 145 21.96 12.29 -7.61
C ARG A 145 22.80 12.44 -6.34
N LYS A 146 23.69 11.49 -6.08
CA LYS A 146 24.58 11.49 -4.91
C LYS A 146 25.67 12.56 -4.99
N THR A 147 26.00 13.01 -6.21
CA THR A 147 27.07 13.99 -6.46
C THR A 147 26.76 15.37 -5.94
N ASP A 148 25.50 15.81 -6.05
CA ASP A 148 25.06 17.17 -5.79
C ASP A 148 23.69 17.23 -5.09
N GLY A 149 23.10 16.08 -4.74
CA GLY A 149 21.81 15.98 -4.07
C GLY A 149 20.61 16.29 -4.96
N GLN A 150 20.79 16.50 -6.26
CA GLN A 150 19.72 16.93 -7.16
C GLN A 150 18.65 15.83 -7.31
N PRO A 151 17.38 16.12 -6.99
CA PRO A 151 16.28 15.19 -7.19
C PRO A 151 15.81 15.17 -8.64
N ALA A 152 15.32 14.02 -9.08
CA ALA A 152 14.66 13.82 -10.37
C ALA A 152 13.53 12.79 -10.23
N ILE A 153 12.50 12.95 -11.06
CA ILE A 153 11.49 11.91 -11.30
C ILE A 153 11.69 11.44 -12.73
N LEU A 154 11.90 10.15 -12.91
CA LEU A 154 12.02 9.55 -14.23
C LEU A 154 10.80 8.69 -14.52
N MET A 155 10.39 8.66 -15.78
CA MET A 155 9.32 7.81 -16.29
C MET A 155 9.90 6.80 -17.29
N ILE A 156 9.42 5.57 -17.21
CA ILE A 156 9.77 4.45 -18.08
C ILE A 156 8.49 4.01 -18.79
N ASP A 157 8.49 4.11 -20.11
CA ASP A 157 7.34 3.73 -20.93
C ASP A 157 7.29 2.21 -21.23
N ALA A 158 6.22 1.76 -21.88
CA ALA A 158 6.01 0.37 -22.26
C ALA A 158 7.16 -0.27 -23.06
N LYS A 159 8.00 0.53 -23.74
CA LYS A 159 9.16 0.04 -24.50
C LYS A 159 10.43 -0.02 -23.66
N GLY A 160 10.34 0.32 -22.38
CA GLY A 160 11.48 0.43 -21.47
C GLY A 160 12.31 1.70 -21.64
N LYS A 161 11.80 2.71 -22.36
CA LYS A 161 12.55 3.96 -22.57
C LYS A 161 12.43 4.87 -21.36
N VAL A 162 13.57 5.18 -20.75
CA VAL A 162 13.70 6.14 -19.64
C VAL A 162 13.63 7.57 -20.16
N LYS A 163 12.83 8.42 -19.52
CA LYS A 163 12.71 9.87 -19.79
C LYS A 163 12.63 10.64 -18.48
N ASN A 164 13.14 11.87 -18.46
CA ASN A 164 12.87 12.78 -17.36
C ASN A 164 11.38 13.17 -17.37
N PHE A 165 10.71 13.08 -16.21
CA PHE A 165 9.39 13.69 -16.03
C PHE A 165 9.60 15.18 -15.76
N ASP A 166 9.18 16.01 -16.71
CA ASP A 166 9.42 17.46 -16.64
C ASP A 166 8.58 18.08 -15.52
N LEU A 167 9.28 18.68 -14.55
CA LEU A 167 8.68 19.33 -13.38
C LEU A 167 8.57 20.84 -13.54
N ALA A 168 8.97 21.42 -14.67
CA ALA A 168 9.00 22.88 -14.84
C ALA A 168 7.61 23.52 -14.71
N GLU A 169 6.58 22.88 -15.27
CA GLU A 169 5.21 23.41 -15.38
C GLU A 169 4.18 22.32 -15.11
N VAL A 170 4.14 21.81 -13.88
CA VAL A 170 3.16 20.80 -13.45
C VAL A 170 2.01 21.41 -12.66
N ASP A 171 0.86 20.74 -12.68
CA ASP A 171 -0.27 21.03 -11.82
C ASP A 171 -0.09 20.28 -10.50
N TYR A 172 -0.03 20.98 -9.36
CA TYR A 172 0.30 20.35 -8.09
C TYR A 172 -0.37 20.98 -6.86
N ILE A 173 -0.45 20.18 -5.79
CA ILE A 173 -0.70 20.60 -4.42
C ILE A 173 0.52 20.20 -3.58
N GLN A 174 0.97 21.06 -2.69
CA GLN A 174 2.05 20.76 -1.75
C GLN A 174 1.56 21.03 -0.33
N VAL A 175 1.80 20.06 0.54
CA VAL A 175 1.35 20.05 1.93
C VAL A 175 2.57 19.92 2.83
N ALA A 176 2.61 20.70 3.91
CA ALA A 176 3.67 20.63 4.90
C ALA A 176 3.42 19.48 5.90
N LEU A 177 4.49 18.77 6.24
CA LEU A 177 4.49 17.80 7.33
C LEU A 177 5.17 18.43 8.55
N PRO A 178 4.40 18.94 9.52
CA PRO A 178 4.99 19.56 10.71
C PRO A 178 5.71 18.50 11.53
N GLY A 179 6.94 18.71 11.98
CA GLY A 179 7.61 17.70 12.82
C GLY A 179 7.06 17.60 14.25
N GLY A 180 6.35 18.63 14.71
CA GLY A 180 5.92 18.85 16.10
C GLY A 180 6.31 20.25 16.59
N LYS A 181 6.04 20.61 17.84
CA LYS A 181 6.37 21.95 18.38
C LYS A 181 7.89 22.26 18.34
N GLU A 182 8.74 21.24 18.43
CA GLU A 182 10.21 21.40 18.52
C GLU A 182 11.01 20.40 17.64
N SER A 183 10.33 19.62 16.79
CA SER A 183 10.94 18.47 16.10
C SER A 183 11.06 18.64 14.60
N LYS A 184 12.12 18.04 14.05
CA LYS A 184 12.37 17.96 12.62
C LYS A 184 12.12 16.55 12.12
N ILE A 185 11.42 16.44 11.01
CA ILE A 185 11.35 15.20 10.24
C ILE A 185 12.74 14.91 9.68
N ARG A 186 13.19 13.67 9.84
CA ARG A 186 14.44 13.15 9.27
C ARG A 186 14.22 12.39 7.98
N ASN A 187 13.11 11.68 7.88
CA ASN A 187 12.77 10.89 6.71
C ASN A 187 11.25 10.69 6.61
N ILE A 188 10.73 10.57 5.39
CA ILE A 188 9.35 10.16 5.10
C ILE A 188 9.43 8.74 4.53
N THR A 189 8.83 7.78 5.23
CA THR A 189 9.02 6.33 4.99
C THR A 189 7.86 5.68 4.26
N GLY A 190 6.73 6.37 4.12
CA GLY A 190 5.63 5.92 3.27
C GLY A 190 4.66 7.05 2.99
N VAL A 191 3.99 6.96 1.84
CA VAL A 191 2.90 7.86 1.43
C VAL A 191 1.80 7.05 0.76
N ALA A 192 0.55 7.45 0.96
CA ALA A 192 -0.61 6.83 0.31
C ALA A 192 -1.72 7.86 0.11
N LEU A 193 -2.32 7.90 -1.09
CA LEU A 193 -3.55 8.67 -1.34
C LEU A 193 -4.75 7.73 -1.28
N ALA A 194 -5.41 7.70 -0.12
CA ALA A 194 -6.65 6.96 0.08
C ALA A 194 -7.85 7.71 -0.54
N SER A 195 -9.03 7.08 -0.48
CA SER A 195 -10.25 7.64 -1.10
C SER A 195 -10.76 8.94 -0.45
N ASP A 196 -10.38 9.19 0.80
CA ASP A 196 -10.87 10.27 1.65
C ASP A 196 -9.74 11.13 2.26
N ARG A 197 -8.47 10.68 2.19
CA ARG A 197 -7.32 11.36 2.80
C ARG A 197 -5.98 11.02 2.14
N LEU A 198 -5.03 11.93 2.27
CA LEU A 198 -3.61 11.66 2.09
C LEU A 198 -3.00 11.20 3.41
N LEU A 199 -2.23 10.13 3.38
CA LEU A 199 -1.53 9.54 4.53
C LEU A 199 -0.04 9.55 4.31
N ALA A 200 0.71 9.72 5.40
CA ALA A 200 2.15 9.50 5.38
C ALA A 200 2.68 8.98 6.72
N ALA A 201 3.80 8.26 6.63
CA ALA A 201 4.59 7.86 7.78
C ALA A 201 5.95 8.54 7.72
N ALA A 202 6.46 9.00 8.85
CA ALA A 202 7.76 9.64 8.92
C ALA A 202 8.51 9.33 10.20
N GLN A 203 9.82 9.50 10.15
CA GLN A 203 10.68 9.46 11.33
C GLN A 203 11.12 10.87 11.72
N SER A 204 10.99 11.22 12.99
CA SER A 204 11.50 12.46 13.59
C SER A 204 12.70 12.23 14.51
N ASN A 205 13.26 13.30 15.07
CA ASN A 205 14.39 13.26 16.00
C ASN A 205 14.00 13.14 17.50
N GLU A 206 12.74 12.89 17.81
CA GLU A 206 12.21 12.84 19.19
C GLU A 206 12.20 11.43 19.81
N GLU A 207 11.77 11.36 21.09
CA GLU A 207 11.45 10.11 21.77
C GLU A 207 10.36 9.31 21.03
N PHE A 208 9.28 9.98 20.61
CA PHE A 208 8.28 9.45 19.68
C PHE A 208 8.67 9.78 18.26
N ALA A 209 9.72 9.10 17.78
CA ALA A 209 10.26 9.33 16.45
C ALA A 209 9.28 8.91 15.35
N ASN A 210 8.42 7.92 15.59
CA ASN A 210 7.46 7.48 14.56
C ASN A 210 6.24 8.41 14.52
N LYS A 211 6.00 9.03 13.36
CA LYS A 211 4.87 9.94 13.13
C LYS A 211 3.99 9.41 12.00
N ILE A 212 2.68 9.53 12.17
CA ILE A 212 1.68 9.33 11.13
C ILE A 212 1.05 10.68 10.83
N TYR A 213 0.91 11.01 9.55
CA TYR A 213 0.24 12.21 9.08
C TYR A 213 -1.02 11.84 8.32
N SER A 214 -2.06 12.64 8.51
CA SER A 214 -3.33 12.51 7.79
C SER A 214 -3.79 13.88 7.33
N ILE A 215 -4.20 13.98 6.07
CA ILE A 215 -4.78 15.20 5.51
C ILE A 215 -6.08 14.82 4.80
N PRO A 216 -7.24 15.32 5.26
CA PRO A 216 -8.51 15.03 4.61
C PRO A 216 -8.54 15.62 3.19
N LEU A 217 -9.28 14.97 2.30
CA LEU A 217 -9.55 15.48 0.96
C LEU A 217 -10.74 16.46 0.97
N PRO A 218 -10.77 17.42 0.03
CA PRO A 218 -9.75 17.70 -0.98
C PRO A 218 -8.50 18.40 -0.40
N LEU A 219 -7.32 18.07 -0.93
CA LEU A 219 -6.06 18.71 -0.57
C LEU A 219 -6.03 20.15 -1.08
N THR A 220 -5.50 21.06 -0.26
CA THR A 220 -5.29 22.47 -0.62
C THR A 220 -3.82 22.83 -0.42
N HIS A 221 -3.26 23.62 -1.33
CA HIS A 221 -1.83 23.98 -1.28
C HIS A 221 -1.49 24.82 -0.03
N GLY A 222 -0.31 24.58 0.54
CA GLY A 222 0.16 25.30 1.73
C GLY A 222 -0.52 24.88 3.03
N THR A 223 -1.41 23.89 3.00
CA THR A 223 -1.98 23.32 4.22
C THR A 223 -0.94 22.52 4.99
N SER A 224 -1.16 22.36 6.29
CA SER A 224 -0.36 21.52 7.16
C SER A 224 -1.15 20.26 7.51
N ALA A 225 -0.46 19.13 7.53
CA ALA A 225 -1.05 17.87 7.91
C ALA A 225 -1.39 17.79 9.41
N ASP A 226 -2.43 17.03 9.75
CA ASP A 226 -2.58 16.55 11.12
C ASP A 226 -1.48 15.52 11.42
N ILE A 227 -0.97 15.54 12.65
CA ILE A 227 0.15 14.69 13.09
C ILE A 227 -0.26 13.83 14.28
N TYR A 228 0.11 12.56 14.25
CA TYR A 228 -0.07 11.60 15.33
C TYR A 228 1.25 10.91 15.65
N SER A 229 1.58 10.81 16.93
CA SER A 229 2.78 10.09 17.37
C SER A 229 2.46 8.60 17.55
N ALA A 230 3.16 7.73 16.84
CA ALA A 230 2.87 6.30 16.85
C ALA A 230 3.79 5.53 17.81
N GLU A 231 3.21 4.62 18.56
CA GLU A 231 3.89 3.67 19.45
C GLU A 231 3.51 2.25 19.03
N THR A 232 4.48 1.34 18.91
CA THR A 232 4.24 -0.02 18.41
C THR A 232 4.80 -1.05 19.38
N TYR A 233 4.12 -2.17 19.57
CA TYR A 233 4.65 -3.26 20.39
C TYR A 233 5.63 -4.12 19.60
N HIS A 234 6.89 -4.16 20.01
CA HIS A 234 7.91 -5.00 19.39
C HIS A 234 7.90 -6.41 19.97
N VAL A 235 7.32 -7.34 19.21
CA VAL A 235 7.04 -8.72 19.62
C VAL A 235 8.32 -9.51 19.96
N ALA A 236 9.41 -9.25 19.25
CA ALA A 236 10.69 -9.94 19.47
C ALA A 236 11.32 -9.64 20.84
N HIS A 237 11.15 -8.43 21.39
CA HIS A 237 11.75 -8.03 22.67
C HIS A 237 10.72 -7.72 23.75
N ARG A 238 9.42 -7.94 23.47
CA ARG A 238 8.28 -7.77 24.38
C ARG A 238 8.21 -6.37 25.00
N LYS A 239 8.39 -5.34 24.16
CA LYS A 239 8.48 -3.94 24.60
C LYS A 239 7.70 -3.01 23.67
N TRP A 240 7.12 -1.97 24.24
CA TRP A 240 6.62 -0.84 23.46
C TRP A 240 7.78 0.00 22.95
N GLU A 241 7.75 0.32 21.66
CA GLU A 241 8.78 1.10 20.98
C GLU A 241 8.17 2.33 20.32
N THR A 242 8.78 3.47 20.61
CA THR A 242 8.41 4.79 20.09
C THR A 242 9.37 5.26 18.99
N LYS A 243 10.50 4.55 18.84
CA LYS A 243 11.60 4.90 17.92
C LYS A 243 11.65 4.05 16.65
N ALA A 244 10.98 2.89 16.64
CA ALA A 244 10.88 2.04 15.46
C ALA A 244 10.01 2.74 14.41
N PRO A 245 10.57 3.16 13.25
CA PRO A 245 9.78 3.80 12.23
C PRO A 245 8.98 2.75 11.47
N ILE A 246 7.73 3.08 11.13
CA ILE A 246 7.02 2.42 10.02
C ILE A 246 7.95 2.52 8.81
N GLN A 247 8.31 1.38 8.21
CA GLN A 247 9.17 1.35 7.02
C GLN A 247 8.36 1.38 5.72
N SER A 248 7.16 0.84 5.76
CA SER A 248 6.20 0.81 4.67
C SER A 248 4.81 0.55 5.24
N PHE A 249 3.75 0.94 4.54
CA PHE A 249 2.39 0.71 4.99
C PHE A 249 1.37 0.68 3.86
N VAL A 250 0.20 0.13 4.14
CA VAL A 250 -1.01 0.26 3.33
C VAL A 250 -2.15 0.88 4.16
N PRO A 251 -2.97 1.77 3.58
CA PRO A 251 -4.28 2.10 4.15
C PRO A 251 -5.16 0.85 4.15
N TYR A 252 -5.94 0.65 5.21
CA TYR A 252 -6.85 -0.48 5.32
C TYR A 252 -8.14 -0.08 6.01
N SER A 253 -9.27 -0.60 5.55
CA SER A 253 -10.57 -0.38 6.18
C SER A 253 -11.23 -1.72 6.45
N SER A 254 -11.68 -1.94 7.69
CA SER A 254 -12.42 -3.14 8.10
C SER A 254 -13.48 -2.77 9.11
N LYS A 255 -14.67 -3.37 8.97
CA LYS A 255 -15.82 -3.19 9.89
C LYS A 255 -16.16 -1.70 10.15
N GLY A 256 -16.05 -0.87 9.10
CA GLY A 256 -16.36 0.56 9.16
C GLY A 256 -15.29 1.43 9.86
N LYS A 257 -14.12 0.87 10.17
CA LYS A 257 -13.00 1.58 10.78
C LYS A 257 -11.81 1.65 9.81
N ASN A 258 -11.06 2.75 9.87
CA ASN A 258 -9.89 3.00 9.07
C ASN A 258 -8.62 2.79 9.87
N TYR A 259 -7.63 2.21 9.19
CA TYR A 259 -6.35 1.85 9.76
C TYR A 259 -5.21 2.16 8.80
N ILE A 260 -4.01 2.29 9.37
CA ILE A 260 -2.76 2.02 8.66
C ILE A 260 -2.28 0.66 9.09
N VAL A 261 -1.93 -0.20 8.13
CA VAL A 261 -1.23 -1.46 8.38
C VAL A 261 0.22 -1.27 7.95
N GLY A 262 1.11 -1.17 8.92
CA GLY A 262 2.52 -0.87 8.71
C GLY A 262 3.43 -2.02 9.12
N ALA A 263 4.56 -2.12 8.45
CA ALA A 263 5.65 -3.01 8.83
C ALA A 263 6.87 -2.20 9.32
N PHE A 264 7.57 -2.72 10.32
CA PHE A 264 8.60 -1.99 11.08
C PHE A 264 9.99 -2.56 10.88
N THR A 265 11.00 -1.80 11.28
CA THR A 265 12.35 -2.38 11.46
C THR A 265 12.28 -3.44 12.56
N CYS A 266 12.85 -4.63 12.31
CA CYS A 266 12.73 -5.81 13.19
C CYS A 266 11.33 -6.49 13.20
N THR A 267 10.44 -6.06 12.29
CA THR A 267 9.26 -6.70 11.64
C THR A 267 8.18 -7.44 12.44
N PRO A 268 7.44 -6.73 13.30
CA PRO A 268 6.00 -6.91 13.36
C PRO A 268 5.30 -6.24 12.16
N ILE A 269 4.22 -6.84 11.67
CA ILE A 269 3.12 -6.14 11.00
C ILE A 269 2.18 -5.68 12.10
N ALA A 270 1.83 -4.40 12.10
CA ALA A 270 0.93 -3.82 13.09
C ALA A 270 -0.12 -2.92 12.43
N LYS A 271 -1.32 -2.90 13.01
CA LYS A 271 -2.41 -2.01 12.60
C LYS A 271 -2.55 -0.83 13.57
N PHE A 272 -2.78 0.37 13.02
CA PHE A 272 -2.94 1.63 13.75
C PHE A 272 -4.30 2.21 13.39
N PRO A 273 -5.21 2.42 14.36
CA PRO A 273 -6.48 3.08 14.07
C PRO A 273 -6.24 4.52 13.62
N LEU A 274 -7.04 5.00 12.67
CA LEU A 274 -7.01 6.38 12.17
C LEU A 274 -8.23 7.21 12.58
N ASP A 275 -9.29 6.56 13.04
CA ASP A 275 -10.53 7.25 13.43
C ASP A 275 -10.40 7.83 14.84
N GLU A 276 -11.15 8.92 15.10
CA GLU A 276 -11.26 9.58 16.40
C GLU A 276 -9.93 10.12 16.97
N LEU A 277 -8.89 10.24 16.15
CA LEU A 277 -7.61 10.82 16.56
C LEU A 277 -7.61 12.35 16.48
N GLN A 278 -7.32 13.00 17.60
CA GLN A 278 -7.03 14.43 17.63
C GLN A 278 -5.59 14.70 17.20
N SER A 279 -5.35 15.77 16.46
CA SER A 279 -4.00 16.19 16.08
C SER A 279 -3.12 16.37 17.32
N GLY A 280 -1.89 15.86 17.26
CA GLY A 280 -0.96 15.77 18.38
C GLY A 280 -1.16 14.57 19.32
N SER A 281 -2.18 13.74 19.10
CA SER A 281 -2.40 12.55 19.93
C SER A 281 -1.34 11.46 19.71
N LYS A 282 -1.33 10.49 20.65
CA LYS A 282 -0.55 9.26 20.53
C LYS A 282 -1.46 8.13 20.04
N VAL A 283 -1.01 7.39 19.05
CA VAL A 283 -1.70 6.20 18.53
C VAL A 283 -0.88 4.95 18.85
N LYS A 284 -1.56 3.95 19.41
CA LYS A 284 -0.94 2.64 19.70
C LYS A 284 -1.24 1.65 18.60
N GLY A 285 -0.18 1.08 18.04
CA GLY A 285 -0.24 -0.02 17.10
C GLY A 285 -0.51 -1.34 17.79
N THR A 286 -1.32 -2.17 17.14
CA THR A 286 -1.53 -3.56 17.55
C THR A 286 -0.74 -4.46 16.61
N SER A 287 0.28 -5.14 17.14
CA SER A 287 1.07 -6.10 16.36
C SER A 287 0.27 -7.38 16.17
N VAL A 288 0.20 -7.87 14.94
CA VAL A 288 -0.65 -9.01 14.55
C VAL A 288 0.15 -10.16 13.96
N VAL A 289 1.31 -9.88 13.36
CA VAL A 289 2.23 -10.88 12.81
C VAL A 289 3.67 -10.48 13.07
N GLU A 290 4.54 -11.42 13.43
CA GLU A 290 5.99 -11.27 13.54
C GLU A 290 6.69 -12.06 12.42
N LEU A 291 7.41 -11.36 11.53
CA LEU A 291 8.05 -11.96 10.35
C LEU A 291 9.47 -12.49 10.62
N GLY A 292 10.01 -12.21 11.80
CA GLY A 292 11.35 -12.58 12.24
C GLY A 292 12.33 -11.41 12.24
N THR A 293 13.52 -11.62 12.80
CA THR A 293 14.46 -10.52 13.05
C THR A 293 15.28 -10.10 11.82
N GLY A 294 15.75 -8.85 11.83
CA GLY A 294 16.74 -8.35 10.87
C GLY A 294 16.19 -7.99 9.48
N ASN A 295 14.88 -7.83 9.35
CA ASN A 295 14.21 -7.39 8.14
C ASN A 295 14.00 -5.87 8.11
N ARG A 296 13.96 -5.32 6.90
CA ARG A 296 13.63 -3.92 6.57
C ARG A 296 12.67 -3.93 5.39
N PRO A 297 11.35 -3.87 5.65
CA PRO A 297 10.33 -3.73 4.61
C PRO A 297 10.59 -2.50 3.75
N LEU A 298 10.32 -2.58 2.45
CA LEU A 298 10.47 -1.44 1.54
C LEU A 298 9.10 -1.01 1.01
N ASP A 299 8.36 -1.94 0.43
CA ASP A 299 7.04 -1.69 -0.13
C ASP A 299 6.02 -2.69 0.40
N MET A 300 4.76 -2.27 0.40
CA MET A 300 3.61 -3.04 0.84
C MET A 300 2.44 -2.78 -0.10
N LEU A 301 1.73 -3.84 -0.47
CA LEU A 301 0.51 -3.75 -1.26
C LEU A 301 -0.47 -4.84 -0.86
N THR A 302 -1.75 -4.63 -1.14
CA THR A 302 -2.79 -5.66 -0.98
C THR A 302 -3.28 -6.18 -2.33
N TYR A 303 -3.65 -7.45 -2.35
CA TYR A 303 -4.26 -8.10 -3.50
C TYR A 303 -5.14 -9.25 -3.07
N GLU A 304 -6.09 -9.60 -3.93
CA GLU A 304 -6.95 -10.76 -3.73
C GLU A 304 -6.43 -11.93 -4.56
N SER A 305 -6.35 -13.11 -3.94
CA SER A 305 -6.02 -14.37 -4.60
C SER A 305 -6.72 -15.52 -3.89
N ASP A 306 -7.31 -16.42 -4.66
CA ASP A 306 -8.08 -17.58 -4.16
C ASP A 306 -9.17 -17.23 -3.12
N GLY A 307 -9.85 -16.10 -3.32
CA GLY A 307 -10.92 -15.63 -2.44
C GLY A 307 -10.45 -15.10 -1.09
N LYS A 308 -9.14 -14.93 -0.90
CA LYS A 308 -8.52 -14.33 0.29
C LYS A 308 -7.87 -12.99 -0.07
N GLU A 309 -7.87 -12.06 0.87
CA GLU A 309 -7.09 -10.84 0.77
C GLU A 309 -5.70 -11.06 1.39
N TRP A 310 -4.65 -10.65 0.68
CA TRP A 310 -3.27 -10.85 1.06
C TRP A 310 -2.55 -9.51 1.16
N LEU A 311 -1.77 -9.35 2.22
CA LEU A 311 -0.75 -8.32 2.35
C LEU A 311 0.56 -8.86 1.80
N LEU A 312 1.10 -8.24 0.77
CA LEU A 312 2.42 -8.53 0.23
C LEU A 312 3.41 -7.48 0.72
N THR A 313 4.59 -7.90 1.15
CA THR A 313 5.71 -6.98 1.39
C THR A 313 7.01 -7.54 0.86
N ASN A 314 7.83 -6.69 0.24
CA ASN A 314 9.21 -6.99 -0.06
C ASN A 314 10.13 -6.37 1.00
N THR A 315 11.22 -7.06 1.33
CA THR A 315 12.08 -6.67 2.43
C THR A 315 13.54 -7.01 2.16
N PHE A 316 14.43 -6.16 2.68
CA PHE A 316 15.86 -6.43 2.81
C PHE A 316 16.13 -7.21 4.10
N ARG A 317 17.03 -8.20 4.07
CA ARG A 317 17.51 -8.91 5.28
C ARG A 317 19.00 -8.74 5.51
N VAL A 318 19.38 -8.28 6.71
CA VAL A 318 20.78 -8.01 7.10
C VAL A 318 21.62 -9.30 7.17
N HIS A 319 21.08 -10.38 7.75
CA HIS A 319 21.79 -11.65 7.97
C HIS A 319 21.40 -12.77 6.98
N TRP A 320 21.17 -12.40 5.71
CA TRP A 320 20.60 -13.29 4.69
C TRP A 320 21.42 -14.57 4.43
N LYS A 321 22.76 -14.52 4.49
CA LYS A 321 23.64 -15.69 4.25
C LYS A 321 23.54 -16.80 5.31
N LYS A 322 23.03 -16.51 6.50
CA LYS A 322 23.04 -17.46 7.64
C LYS A 322 21.70 -18.15 7.85
N ASN A 323 20.58 -17.47 7.59
CA ASN A 323 19.26 -17.86 8.11
C ASN A 323 18.12 -17.60 7.10
N MET A 324 18.25 -18.00 5.83
CA MET A 324 17.17 -17.73 4.85
C MET A 324 17.00 -18.78 3.75
N TYR A 325 15.77 -18.84 3.24
CA TYR A 325 15.39 -19.52 2.00
C TYR A 325 15.53 -18.55 0.84
N GLY A 326 16.26 -18.95 -0.19
CA GLY A 326 16.38 -18.20 -1.45
C GLY A 326 17.77 -17.58 -1.69
N PRO A 327 18.07 -17.21 -2.94
CA PRO A 327 19.41 -16.81 -3.36
C PRO A 327 19.78 -15.34 -3.07
N SER A 328 18.83 -14.53 -2.61
CA SER A 328 18.99 -13.08 -2.50
C SER A 328 18.82 -12.55 -1.08
N LYS A 329 19.42 -11.40 -0.78
CA LYS A 329 19.16 -10.62 0.45
C LYS A 329 17.82 -9.90 0.43
N TRP A 330 17.21 -9.77 -0.75
CA TRP A 330 15.90 -9.21 -0.97
C TRP A 330 14.91 -10.36 -1.17
N TRP A 331 13.80 -10.33 -0.44
CA TRP A 331 12.80 -11.39 -0.48
C TRP A 331 11.40 -10.80 -0.28
N GLY A 332 10.38 -11.58 -0.61
CA GLY A 332 8.99 -11.22 -0.39
C GLY A 332 8.26 -12.20 0.51
N VAL A 333 7.27 -11.70 1.22
CA VAL A 333 6.36 -12.51 2.05
C VAL A 333 4.93 -11.99 1.86
N ARG A 334 3.98 -12.91 1.79
CA ARG A 334 2.56 -12.62 1.86
C ARG A 334 1.98 -13.10 3.18
N VAL A 335 1.03 -12.32 3.70
CA VAL A 335 0.31 -12.58 4.94
C VAL A 335 -1.18 -12.45 4.66
N ASN A 336 -1.98 -13.45 5.04
CA ASN A 336 -3.43 -13.40 4.95
C ASN A 336 -3.95 -12.25 5.84
N MET A 337 -4.76 -11.37 5.27
CA MET A 337 -5.31 -10.21 5.95
C MET A 337 -6.27 -10.57 7.09
N ASP A 338 -6.75 -11.81 7.17
CA ASP A 338 -7.50 -12.31 8.33
C ASP A 338 -6.72 -12.13 9.65
N TYR A 339 -5.38 -12.15 9.61
CA TYR A 339 -4.56 -11.88 10.79
C TYR A 339 -4.77 -10.49 11.38
N LEU A 340 -5.23 -9.51 10.58
CA LEU A 340 -5.53 -8.19 11.09
C LEU A 340 -6.66 -8.21 12.12
N ASP A 341 -7.54 -9.21 12.09
CA ASP A 341 -8.64 -9.39 13.04
C ASP A 341 -8.41 -10.55 14.02
N ALA A 342 -7.19 -11.07 14.11
CA ALA A 342 -6.83 -12.12 15.06
C ALA A 342 -7.01 -11.69 16.52
N GLU A 343 -7.40 -12.63 17.37
CA GLU A 343 -7.44 -12.46 18.83
C GLU A 343 -6.02 -12.45 19.43
N ASP A 344 -5.13 -13.28 18.86
CA ASP A 344 -3.73 -13.37 19.23
C ASP A 344 -2.96 -12.16 18.68
N ILE A 345 -2.63 -11.23 19.58
CA ILE A 345 -1.97 -9.97 19.26
C ILE A 345 -0.76 -9.72 20.16
N ASN A 346 0.10 -8.79 19.76
CA ASN A 346 1.29 -8.37 20.50
C ASN A 346 2.20 -9.54 20.86
N GLU A 347 2.31 -9.91 22.15
CA GLU A 347 3.20 -10.99 22.60
C GLU A 347 2.84 -12.35 21.97
N GLU A 348 1.53 -12.58 21.79
CA GLU A 348 0.93 -13.80 21.24
C GLU A 348 0.74 -13.75 19.72
N ALA A 349 1.06 -12.62 19.08
CA ALA A 349 0.93 -12.46 17.63
C ALA A 349 1.59 -13.61 16.85
N ALA A 350 0.94 -14.03 15.77
CA ALA A 350 1.41 -15.15 14.95
C ALA A 350 2.84 -14.92 14.47
N ARG A 351 3.71 -15.92 14.66
CA ARG A 351 5.13 -15.84 14.32
C ARG A 351 5.42 -16.69 13.10
N ARG A 352 5.95 -16.07 12.05
CA ARG A 352 6.42 -16.81 10.87
C ARG A 352 7.42 -17.87 11.27
N ASP A 353 7.25 -19.10 10.76
CA ASP A 353 8.25 -20.14 10.91
C ASP A 353 9.51 -19.76 10.12
N VAL A 354 10.57 -19.42 10.84
CA VAL A 354 11.84 -19.00 10.23
C VAL A 354 12.59 -20.13 9.53
N LYS A 355 12.19 -21.39 9.76
CA LYS A 355 12.76 -22.62 9.22
C LYS A 355 11.91 -23.26 8.11
N GLN A 356 10.88 -22.58 7.64
CA GLN A 356 10.05 -23.06 6.54
C GLN A 356 9.70 -21.90 5.59
N LYS A 357 9.35 -22.24 4.35
CA LYS A 357 8.86 -21.26 3.38
C LYS A 357 7.43 -20.81 3.69
N THR A 358 6.65 -21.66 4.31
CA THR A 358 5.27 -21.43 4.69
C THR A 358 5.12 -21.72 6.18
N GLY A 359 4.16 -21.06 6.84
CA GLY A 359 3.83 -21.36 8.22
C GLY A 359 3.98 -20.15 9.14
N PRO A 360 3.03 -19.93 10.06
CA PRO A 360 1.71 -20.58 10.17
C PRO A 360 0.83 -20.38 8.93
N ASP A 361 -0.33 -21.05 8.87
CA ASP A 361 -1.25 -20.96 7.72
C ASP A 361 -1.56 -19.50 7.36
N GLY A 362 -1.53 -19.16 6.07
CA GLY A 362 -1.66 -17.78 5.63
C GLY A 362 -0.40 -16.92 5.79
N ILE A 363 0.78 -17.47 6.08
CA ILE A 363 2.07 -16.76 5.99
C ILE A 363 3.04 -17.51 5.10
N GLU A 364 3.47 -16.88 4.00
CA GLU A 364 4.19 -17.58 2.94
C GLU A 364 5.26 -16.69 2.30
N ILE A 365 6.46 -17.24 2.11
CA ILE A 365 7.50 -16.62 1.29
C ILE A 365 7.05 -16.64 -0.18
N VAL A 366 7.24 -15.52 -0.86
CA VAL A 366 6.95 -15.36 -2.29
C VAL A 366 8.27 -15.46 -3.06
N ASP A 367 8.58 -16.65 -3.58
CA ASP A 367 9.84 -16.93 -4.28
C ASP A 367 10.02 -16.03 -5.52
N GLN A 368 8.93 -15.65 -6.19
CA GLN A 368 8.91 -14.73 -7.34
C GLN A 368 9.51 -13.35 -6.99
N LEU A 369 9.52 -12.98 -5.72
CA LEU A 369 10.10 -11.72 -5.22
C LEU A 369 11.55 -11.84 -4.74
N SER A 370 12.22 -12.98 -4.95
CA SER A 370 13.66 -13.08 -4.68
C SER A 370 14.45 -12.06 -5.51
N GLY A 371 15.12 -11.11 -4.85
CA GLY A 371 15.82 -10.01 -5.52
C GLY A 371 14.99 -8.73 -5.68
N ALA A 372 13.69 -8.72 -5.34
CA ALA A 372 12.84 -7.54 -5.51
C ALA A 372 13.23 -6.40 -4.53
N VAL A 373 13.76 -5.31 -5.08
CA VAL A 373 14.14 -4.10 -4.33
C VAL A 373 12.95 -3.18 -4.16
N HIS A 374 12.21 -2.93 -5.25
CA HIS A 374 10.93 -2.26 -5.21
C HIS A 374 9.85 -3.06 -5.94
N ILE A 375 8.63 -2.97 -5.45
CA ILE A 375 7.44 -3.54 -6.09
C ILE A 375 6.31 -2.53 -6.12
N ASP A 376 5.52 -2.54 -7.18
CA ASP A 376 4.23 -1.85 -7.18
C ASP A 376 3.21 -2.56 -8.08
N LYS A 377 1.93 -2.36 -7.78
CA LYS A 377 0.82 -3.02 -8.45
C LYS A 377 0.59 -2.41 -9.83
N LEU A 378 0.59 -3.27 -10.86
CA LEU A 378 0.25 -2.89 -12.23
C LEU A 378 -1.22 -3.16 -12.51
N GLN A 379 -1.66 -4.38 -12.25
CA GLN A 379 -3.05 -4.84 -12.41
C GLN A 379 -3.43 -5.79 -11.27
N LYS A 380 -4.64 -6.37 -11.32
CA LYS A 380 -5.16 -7.25 -10.26
C LYS A 380 -4.21 -8.39 -9.89
N LYS A 381 -3.52 -8.98 -10.88
CA LYS A 381 -2.65 -10.15 -10.70
C LYS A 381 -1.19 -9.90 -11.12
N GLU A 382 -0.82 -8.66 -11.40
CA GLU A 382 0.49 -8.34 -11.94
C GLU A 382 1.10 -7.17 -11.18
N ILE A 383 2.39 -7.28 -10.93
CA ILE A 383 3.22 -6.26 -10.32
C ILE A 383 4.40 -5.95 -11.22
N VAL A 384 4.88 -4.70 -11.15
CA VAL A 384 6.20 -4.36 -11.65
C VAL A 384 7.19 -4.55 -10.52
N VAL A 385 8.36 -5.10 -10.86
CA VAL A 385 9.45 -5.35 -9.92
C VAL A 385 10.71 -4.66 -10.42
N LEU A 386 11.33 -3.84 -9.57
CA LEU A 386 12.71 -3.43 -9.72
C LEU A 386 13.60 -4.43 -8.99
N ARG A 387 14.29 -5.30 -9.73
CA ARG A 387 15.03 -6.44 -9.18
C ARG A 387 16.53 -6.18 -9.13
N ASP A 388 17.15 -6.54 -8.02
CA ASP A 388 18.59 -6.66 -7.87
C ASP A 388 19.09 -7.87 -8.66
N ASN A 389 19.99 -7.62 -9.61
CA ASN A 389 20.64 -8.64 -10.43
C ASN A 389 22.14 -8.37 -10.47
N ASP A 390 22.88 -9.01 -9.56
CA ASP A 390 24.34 -8.89 -9.40
C ASP A 390 24.85 -7.43 -9.34
N GLY A 391 24.15 -6.60 -8.56
CA GLY A 391 24.51 -5.19 -8.35
C GLY A 391 23.89 -4.21 -9.35
N HIS A 392 23.29 -4.70 -10.43
CA HIS A 392 22.44 -3.90 -11.32
C HIS A 392 20.96 -3.96 -10.92
N ARG A 393 20.14 -3.14 -11.57
CA ARG A 393 18.70 -3.15 -11.43
C ARG A 393 18.05 -3.55 -12.75
N ASP A 394 17.20 -4.55 -12.72
CA ASP A 394 16.35 -4.90 -13.85
C ASP A 394 14.91 -4.50 -13.55
N LEU A 395 14.16 -4.06 -14.56
CA LEU A 395 12.73 -3.78 -14.46
C LEU A 395 11.94 -4.86 -15.21
N GLU A 396 10.97 -5.47 -14.57
CA GLU A 396 10.16 -6.52 -15.18
C GLU A 396 8.76 -6.61 -14.57
N ILE A 397 7.84 -7.26 -15.29
CA ILE A 397 6.53 -7.61 -14.76
C ILE A 397 6.58 -9.06 -14.26
N THR A 398 5.98 -9.32 -13.11
CA THR A 398 5.73 -10.69 -12.61
C THR A 398 4.30 -10.82 -12.13
N GLU A 399 3.80 -12.06 -12.13
CA GLU A 399 2.49 -12.39 -11.58
C GLU A 399 2.53 -12.42 -10.04
N LEU A 400 1.41 -12.00 -9.44
CA LEU A 400 1.13 -12.18 -8.03
C LEU A 400 0.71 -13.66 -7.77
N PRO A 401 1.12 -14.27 -6.64
CA PRO A 401 0.89 -15.69 -6.39
C PRO A 401 -0.52 -16.07 -5.94
#